data_AF-A0A538EI98-F1
#
_entry.id   AF-A0A538EI98-F1
#
_cell.length_a   1.000
_cell.length_b   1.000
_cell.length_c   1.000
_cell.angle_alpha   90.00
_cell.angle_beta   90.00
_cell.angle_gamma   90.00
#
_symmetry.space_group_name_H-M   'P 1'
#
loop_
_entity.id
_entity.type
_entity.pdbx_description
1 polymer ?
#
loop_
_entity_poly.entity_id
_entity_poly.type
_entity_poly.pdbx_seq_one_letter_code
_entity_poly.pdbx_strand_id
1 'polypeptide(L)'
;MTGAVGTSSGTGGAKGKGRATTGGGLRVERVWTTEGVHPYDEVSWERRDVVMTNWRDGSINFEQRGVEFPDFWSINAANIVTTKYFRGAVGTPEREWSLRQLIDRVVLTYRRAGEEHGYFAAPADAEVFEHELTWMLLHQVFSFNSPVWFNVGTASPQQVSACFILSVDDSMDSILDWYKEEGLIFKGGSGSGVNLSRIRSSRELLSSGGTASGPVSFMRGADASAGTIKSGGATRRAAKMVILDVDHPDVVEFIQTKAREEDKIRALRDAGFDMDLGGADIVSVQYQNANNSVRVSGEFMRAVEDGASFALRARLDGAVVDTVDARDLFRQLAQAAWECADPGIQYDDVINDWHTCPETGRITASNPCSEYMHLDNSSCNLASLNLMKFLRADGGFEVAKFVRSVELVITAMDISICFADFPTQKIGETTRAYRQLGIGYANLGALLMASGLPYDSEDGRSVAAGITSVMTGTAYRRSAELAAAVGAYDGYARNASAHQRVMRQHADASERVPARGANATALLKEATRQWQQGIRLGEKHGWRNSQASVLAPTGTIGLMM
;
A
#
# COMPACT_ATOMS: atom_id res chain seq x y z
N MET A 1 -28.22 26.68 -47.60
CA MET A 1 -28.95 25.47 -48.05
C MET A 1 -28.11 24.28 -47.63
N THR A 2 -28.10 23.90 -46.35
CA THR A 2 -28.96 22.88 -45.73
C THR A 2 -28.96 21.56 -46.48
N GLY A 3 -28.02 20.68 -46.10
CA GLY A 3 -28.08 19.24 -46.35
C GLY A 3 -27.82 18.53 -45.03
N ALA A 4 -28.91 18.22 -44.31
CA ALA A 4 -28.89 17.42 -43.10
C ALA A 4 -28.85 15.94 -43.47
N VAL A 5 -27.93 15.18 -42.88
CA VAL A 5 -27.98 13.72 -42.85
C VAL A 5 -27.99 13.32 -41.39
N GLY A 6 -29.16 12.87 -40.94
CA GLY A 6 -29.36 12.32 -39.61
C GLY A 6 -28.76 10.92 -39.54
N THR A 7 -28.10 10.63 -38.41
CA THR A 7 -27.76 9.27 -38.00
C THR A 7 -28.32 9.04 -36.61
N SER A 8 -29.44 8.33 -36.58
CA SER A 8 -29.94 7.64 -35.40
C SER A 8 -29.08 6.40 -35.16
N SER A 9 -28.46 6.31 -33.99
CA SER A 9 -28.12 5.01 -33.41
C SER A 9 -28.25 5.11 -31.90
N GLY A 10 -29.33 4.54 -31.39
CA GLY A 10 -29.54 4.37 -29.96
C GLY A 10 -28.55 3.35 -29.43
N THR A 11 -27.65 3.81 -28.57
CA THR A 11 -26.86 2.93 -27.71
C THR A 11 -27.64 2.73 -26.42
N GLY A 12 -28.35 1.60 -26.35
CA GLY A 12 -28.94 1.11 -25.12
C GLY A 12 -27.83 0.90 -24.09
N GLY A 13 -27.75 1.80 -23.12
CA GLY A 13 -26.92 1.63 -21.94
C GLY A 13 -27.38 0.37 -21.21
N ALA A 14 -26.60 -0.70 -21.32
CA ALA A 14 -26.75 -1.87 -20.49
C ALA A 14 -26.44 -1.46 -19.04
N LYS A 15 -27.47 -1.04 -18.31
CA LYS A 15 -27.45 -1.01 -16.85
C LYS A 15 -27.11 -2.42 -16.39
N GLY A 16 -25.87 -2.63 -15.95
CA GLY A 16 -25.48 -3.82 -15.22
C GLY A 16 -26.41 -3.96 -14.03
N LYS A 17 -27.38 -4.87 -14.12
CA LYS A 17 -28.20 -5.26 -12.97
C LYS A 17 -27.24 -5.92 -11.99
N GLY A 18 -26.95 -5.20 -10.90
CA GLY A 18 -26.31 -5.78 -9.73
C GLY A 18 -27.05 -7.05 -9.36
N ARG A 19 -26.34 -8.17 -9.42
CA ARG A 19 -26.84 -9.47 -9.00
C ARG A 19 -26.99 -9.38 -7.49
N ALA A 20 -28.21 -9.10 -7.02
CA ALA A 20 -28.55 -9.13 -5.60
C ALA A 20 -28.22 -10.54 -5.07
N THR A 21 -27.12 -10.64 -4.33
CA THR A 21 -26.71 -11.87 -3.66
C THR A 21 -27.61 -12.09 -2.45
N THR A 22 -28.13 -13.30 -2.31
CA THR A 22 -29.09 -13.76 -1.31
C THR A 22 -28.52 -13.92 0.11
N GLY A 23 -27.38 -13.27 0.42
CA GLY A 23 -26.79 -13.25 1.75
C GLY A 23 -27.41 -12.11 2.56
N GLY A 24 -27.94 -12.39 3.74
CA GLY A 24 -28.71 -11.43 4.55
C GLY A 24 -27.91 -10.26 5.17
N GLY A 25 -26.87 -9.77 4.49
CA GLY A 25 -25.96 -8.70 4.94
C GLY A 25 -25.15 -9.06 6.19
N LEU A 26 -24.21 -8.20 6.56
CA LEU A 26 -23.46 -8.30 7.81
C LEU A 26 -24.24 -7.64 8.94
N ARG A 27 -24.27 -8.31 10.10
CA ARG A 27 -24.58 -7.66 11.36
C ARG A 27 -23.32 -7.00 11.91
N VAL A 28 -23.45 -5.79 12.42
CA VAL A 28 -22.32 -5.02 12.98
C VAL A 28 -22.53 -4.90 14.49
N GLU A 29 -21.56 -5.39 15.25
CA GLU A 29 -21.58 -5.32 16.72
C GLU A 29 -20.99 -3.99 17.18
N ARG A 30 -21.61 -3.40 18.20
CA ARG A 30 -21.10 -2.20 18.88
C ARG A 30 -19.99 -2.58 19.86
N VAL A 31 -18.84 -1.90 19.79
CA VAL A 31 -17.61 -2.27 20.52
C VAL A 31 -17.03 -1.08 21.25
N TRP A 32 -16.86 0.04 20.56
CA TRP A 32 -16.26 1.25 21.12
C TRP A 32 -17.29 2.31 21.49
N THR A 33 -18.45 2.28 20.85
CA THR A 33 -19.46 3.34 20.98
C THR A 33 -20.57 2.97 21.96
N THR A 34 -21.32 3.97 22.40
CA THR A 34 -22.53 3.79 23.23
C THR A 34 -23.79 3.97 22.38
N GLU A 35 -24.79 3.11 22.56
CA GLU A 35 -26.08 3.25 21.85
C GLU A 35 -26.77 4.57 22.22
N GLY A 36 -27.31 5.27 21.22
CA GLY A 36 -27.97 6.55 21.40
C GLY A 36 -27.05 7.76 21.61
N VAL A 37 -25.73 7.57 21.61
CA VAL A 37 -24.75 8.66 21.72
C VAL A 37 -23.93 8.72 20.43
N HIS A 38 -23.84 9.91 19.83
CA HIS A 38 -22.98 10.11 18.67
C HIS A 38 -21.51 10.26 19.14
N PRO A 39 -20.50 9.63 18.48
CA PRO A 39 -19.12 9.66 18.95
C PRO A 39 -18.53 11.06 19.20
N TYR A 40 -18.99 12.06 18.46
CA TYR A 40 -18.52 13.44 18.66
C TYR A 40 -19.06 14.13 19.92
N ASP A 41 -20.13 13.60 20.52
CA ASP A 41 -20.74 14.14 21.73
C ASP A 41 -20.08 13.56 23.00
N GLU A 42 -19.21 12.56 22.85
CA GLU A 42 -18.43 11.95 23.94
C GLU A 42 -17.17 12.76 24.29
N VAL A 43 -16.77 13.73 23.45
CA VAL A 43 -15.48 14.43 23.57
C VAL A 43 -15.65 15.94 23.61
N SER A 44 -14.70 16.62 24.25
CA SER A 44 -14.63 18.08 24.26
C SER A 44 -13.85 18.60 23.06
N TRP A 45 -14.32 19.69 22.47
CA TRP A 45 -13.74 20.29 21.27
C TRP A 45 -13.19 21.67 21.58
N GLU A 46 -12.04 21.99 20.98
CA GLU A 46 -11.41 23.28 21.13
C GLU A 46 -10.92 23.83 19.78
N ARG A 47 -10.81 25.15 19.73
CA ARG A 47 -10.19 25.85 18.60
C ARG A 47 -8.75 26.16 18.92
N ARG A 48 -7.87 25.89 17.95
CA ARG A 48 -6.43 26.19 18.03
C ARG A 48 -5.93 26.73 16.69
N ASP A 49 -4.81 27.43 16.72
CA ASP A 49 -4.15 27.93 15.53
C ASP A 49 -3.02 26.99 15.13
N VAL A 50 -2.96 26.63 13.84
CA VAL A 50 -1.86 25.85 13.26
C VAL A 50 -0.94 26.82 12.53
N VAL A 51 0.24 27.04 13.09
CA VAL A 51 1.31 27.87 12.50
C VAL A 51 2.58 27.03 12.41
N MET A 52 3.08 26.82 11.20
CA MET A 52 4.33 26.10 10.96
C MET A 52 5.39 27.06 10.45
N THR A 53 6.53 27.10 11.14
CA THR A 53 7.68 27.90 10.76
C THR A 53 8.79 27.05 10.18
N ASN A 54 9.55 27.59 9.23
CA ASN A 54 10.79 27.03 8.75
C ASN A 54 11.83 27.07 9.87
N TRP A 55 12.44 25.94 10.18
CA TRP A 55 13.44 25.84 11.23
C TRP A 55 14.76 26.56 10.87
N ARG A 56 15.04 26.78 9.57
CA ARG A 56 16.28 27.42 9.10
C ARG A 56 16.25 28.93 9.27
N ASP A 57 15.13 29.59 8.96
CA ASP A 57 15.04 31.05 8.89
C ASP A 57 13.88 31.66 9.70
N GLY A 58 13.04 30.82 10.33
CA GLY A 58 11.89 31.26 11.13
C GLY A 58 10.69 31.76 10.33
N SER A 59 10.74 31.72 9.00
CA SER A 59 9.62 32.15 8.14
C SER A 59 8.40 31.24 8.31
N ILE A 60 7.19 31.78 8.11
CA ILE A 60 5.96 30.99 8.18
C ILE A 60 5.78 30.24 6.86
N ASN A 61 5.81 28.90 6.93
CA ASN A 61 5.59 28.02 5.79
C ASN A 61 4.10 27.71 5.55
N PHE A 62 3.32 27.68 6.63
CA PHE A 62 1.89 27.40 6.59
C PHE A 62 1.21 27.99 7.82
N GLU A 63 0.02 28.57 7.63
CA GLU A 63 -0.82 29.07 8.71
C GLU A 63 -2.30 28.83 8.40
N GLN A 64 -3.02 28.28 9.39
CA GLN A 64 -4.48 28.25 9.41
C GLN A 64 -4.97 28.43 10.84
N ARG A 65 -5.77 29.48 11.07
CA ARG A 65 -6.27 29.84 12.41
C ARG A 65 -7.65 29.27 12.69
N GLY A 66 -7.94 29.05 13.97
CA GLY A 66 -9.25 28.63 14.46
C GLY A 66 -9.68 27.25 14.01
N VAL A 67 -8.73 26.34 13.79
CA VAL A 67 -9.06 24.95 13.46
C VAL A 67 -9.57 24.21 14.69
N GLU A 68 -10.52 23.31 14.50
CA GLU A 68 -11.26 22.63 15.56
C GLU A 68 -10.88 21.14 15.64
N PHE A 69 -10.45 20.73 16.83
CA PHE A 69 -10.03 19.37 17.16
C PHE A 69 -10.49 19.01 18.58
N PRO A 70 -10.56 17.71 18.92
CA PRO A 70 -10.71 17.30 20.31
C PRO A 70 -9.52 17.74 21.17
N ASP A 71 -9.78 18.06 22.43
CA ASP A 71 -8.76 18.55 23.38
C ASP A 71 -7.57 17.59 23.56
N PHE A 72 -7.79 16.28 23.46
CA PHE A 72 -6.75 15.25 23.60
C PHE A 72 -5.88 15.05 22.35
N TRP A 73 -6.21 15.66 21.20
CA TRP A 73 -5.37 15.57 20.01
C TRP A 73 -4.06 16.34 20.23
N SER A 74 -2.92 15.71 19.93
CA SER A 74 -1.63 16.40 20.03
C SER A 74 -1.51 17.54 19.01
N ILE A 75 -0.68 18.54 19.33
CA ILE A 75 -0.37 19.64 18.39
C ILE A 75 0.22 19.08 17.10
N ASN A 76 1.07 18.06 17.18
CA ASN A 76 1.67 17.44 16.00
C ASN A 76 0.62 16.78 15.10
N ALA A 77 -0.33 16.04 15.67
CA ALA A 77 -1.41 15.42 14.92
C ALA A 77 -2.31 16.48 14.25
N ALA A 78 -2.69 17.52 14.99
CA ALA A 78 -3.45 18.65 14.44
C ALA A 78 -2.71 19.35 13.29
N ASN A 79 -1.41 19.63 13.46
CA ASN A 79 -0.58 20.22 12.41
C ASN A 79 -0.56 19.34 11.15
N ILE A 80 -0.36 18.03 11.29
CA ILE A 80 -0.36 17.08 10.16
C ILE A 80 -1.71 17.08 9.45
N VAL A 81 -2.81 16.92 10.19
CA VAL A 81 -4.15 16.86 9.61
C VAL A 81 -4.51 18.17 8.91
N THR A 82 -4.29 19.31 9.56
CA THR A 82 -4.60 20.61 8.98
C THR A 82 -3.77 20.86 7.73
N THR A 83 -2.46 20.62 7.76
CA THR A 83 -1.61 20.94 6.61
C THR A 83 -1.77 19.99 5.43
N LYS A 84 -2.07 18.72 5.70
CA LYS A 84 -2.10 17.68 4.66
C LYS A 84 -3.50 17.22 4.27
N TYR A 85 -4.43 17.08 5.21
CA TYR A 85 -5.69 16.36 4.98
C TYR A 85 -6.92 17.25 4.89
N PHE A 86 -6.91 18.44 5.51
CA PHE A 86 -7.97 19.41 5.28
C PHE A 86 -8.01 19.82 3.81
N ARG A 87 -9.19 19.72 3.20
CA ARG A 87 -9.46 20.03 1.80
C ARG A 87 -9.82 21.51 1.62
N GLY A 88 -9.62 22.03 0.41
CA GLY A 88 -9.83 23.45 0.08
C GLY A 88 -8.54 24.26 0.22
N ALA A 89 -8.45 25.38 -0.53
CA ALA A 89 -7.31 26.27 -0.44
C ALA A 89 -7.44 27.16 0.80
N VAL A 90 -6.33 27.45 1.49
CA VAL A 90 -6.35 28.31 2.68
C VAL A 90 -6.93 29.68 2.30
N GLY A 91 -7.90 30.15 3.08
CA GLY A 91 -8.60 31.41 2.84
C GLY A 91 -9.86 31.31 1.97
N THR A 92 -10.20 30.12 1.43
CA THR A 92 -11.46 29.92 0.69
C THR A 92 -12.57 29.34 1.57
N PRO A 93 -13.86 29.56 1.24
CA PRO A 93 -14.99 29.01 2.01
C PRO A 93 -15.02 27.48 2.04
N GLU A 94 -14.44 26.82 1.05
CA GLU A 94 -14.38 25.37 0.93
C GLU A 94 -13.30 24.73 1.81
N ARG A 95 -12.49 25.55 2.51
CA ARG A 95 -11.43 25.07 3.38
C ARG A 95 -12.02 24.39 4.61
N GLU A 96 -11.72 23.11 4.76
CA GLU A 96 -12.01 22.37 5.99
C GLU A 96 -11.25 22.99 7.16
N TRP A 97 -11.94 23.13 8.28
CA TRP A 97 -11.43 23.75 9.51
C TRP A 97 -11.71 22.90 10.75
N SER A 98 -12.57 21.89 10.67
CA SER A 98 -12.87 20.97 11.78
C SER A 98 -12.55 19.53 11.40
N LEU A 99 -11.98 18.76 12.33
CA LEU A 99 -11.77 17.32 12.17
C LEU A 99 -13.09 16.58 11.88
N ARG A 100 -14.24 17.08 12.37
CA ARG A 100 -15.57 16.52 12.08
C ARG A 100 -15.86 16.50 10.58
N GLN A 101 -15.55 17.60 9.88
CA GLN A 101 -15.77 17.71 8.44
C GLN A 101 -14.96 16.66 7.67
N LEU A 102 -13.70 16.46 8.06
CA LEU A 102 -12.82 15.47 7.46
C LEU A 102 -13.32 14.05 7.70
N ILE A 103 -13.68 13.71 8.94
CA ILE A 103 -14.16 12.36 9.29
C ILE A 103 -15.50 12.08 8.61
N ASP A 104 -16.47 12.99 8.70
CA ASP A 104 -17.80 12.82 8.08
C ASP A 104 -17.70 12.63 6.57
N ARG A 105 -16.87 13.43 5.89
CA ARG A 105 -16.65 13.31 4.45
C ARG A 105 -16.23 11.89 4.06
N VAL A 106 -15.34 11.28 4.85
CA VAL A 106 -14.89 9.90 4.62
C VAL A 106 -15.97 8.91 5.06
N VAL A 107 -16.35 8.90 6.33
CA VAL A 107 -17.21 7.87 6.92
C VAL A 107 -18.58 7.80 6.24
N LEU A 108 -19.22 8.95 5.97
CA LEU A 108 -20.54 8.95 5.31
C LEU A 108 -20.48 8.42 3.88
N THR A 109 -19.35 8.59 3.19
CA THR A 109 -19.13 7.98 1.87
C THR A 109 -19.04 6.46 1.97
N TYR A 110 -18.33 5.95 2.98
CA TYR A 110 -18.24 4.50 3.24
C TYR A 110 -19.59 3.92 3.67
N ARG A 111 -20.33 4.56 4.58
CA ARG A 111 -21.68 4.12 4.97
C ARG A 111 -22.59 4.00 3.76
N ARG A 112 -22.71 5.07 2.97
CA ARG A 112 -23.59 5.10 1.79
C ARG A 112 -23.25 3.99 0.81
N ALA A 113 -21.96 3.76 0.55
CA ALA A 113 -21.53 2.67 -0.33
C ALA A 113 -21.81 1.29 0.27
N GLY A 114 -21.62 1.12 1.58
CA GLY A 114 -21.96 -0.13 2.26
C GLY A 114 -23.46 -0.46 2.17
N GLU A 115 -24.33 0.55 2.30
CA GLU A 115 -25.77 0.42 2.10
C GLU A 115 -26.12 0.09 0.64
N GLU A 116 -25.59 0.85 -0.33
CA GLU A 116 -25.84 0.67 -1.77
C GLU A 116 -25.42 -0.71 -2.28
N HIS A 117 -24.30 -1.24 -1.76
CA HIS A 117 -23.74 -2.51 -2.19
C HIS A 117 -24.12 -3.71 -1.29
N GLY A 118 -25.06 -3.52 -0.36
CA GLY A 118 -25.66 -4.61 0.42
C GLY A 118 -24.74 -5.24 1.47
N TYR A 119 -23.79 -4.47 2.02
CA TYR A 119 -22.90 -4.97 3.08
C TYR A 119 -23.62 -5.14 4.42
N PHE A 120 -24.70 -4.38 4.67
CA PHE A 120 -25.38 -4.35 5.97
C PHE A 120 -26.70 -5.15 5.93
N ALA A 121 -26.97 -5.89 7.01
CA ALA A 121 -28.18 -6.69 7.15
C ALA A 121 -29.43 -5.81 7.39
N ALA A 122 -29.27 -4.71 8.11
CA ALA A 122 -30.31 -3.74 8.40
C ALA A 122 -29.75 -2.29 8.45
N PRO A 123 -30.61 -1.26 8.34
CA PRO A 123 -30.19 0.14 8.51
C PRO A 123 -29.49 0.42 9.86
N ALA A 124 -29.89 -0.28 10.92
CA ALA A 124 -29.25 -0.19 12.23
C ALA A 124 -27.77 -0.65 12.19
N ASP A 125 -27.43 -1.65 11.38
CA ASP A 125 -26.05 -2.10 11.22
C ASP A 125 -25.19 -1.05 10.50
N ALA A 126 -25.78 -0.32 9.55
CA ALA A 126 -25.10 0.79 8.86
C ALA A 126 -24.82 1.97 9.81
N GLU A 127 -25.75 2.27 10.73
CA GLU A 127 -25.57 3.27 11.78
C GLU A 127 -24.47 2.86 12.78
N VAL A 128 -24.49 1.61 13.25
CA VAL A 128 -23.43 1.09 14.13
C VAL A 128 -22.08 1.15 13.42
N PHE A 129 -22.01 0.77 12.13
CA PHE A 129 -20.79 0.88 11.35
C PHE A 129 -20.27 2.31 11.25
N GLU A 130 -21.14 3.28 10.97
CA GLU A 130 -20.77 4.70 10.95
C GLU A 130 -20.22 5.15 12.31
N HIS A 131 -20.95 4.87 13.39
CA HIS A 131 -20.54 5.31 14.72
C HIS A 131 -19.20 4.69 15.13
N GLU A 132 -19.03 3.38 14.94
CA GLU A 132 -17.78 2.68 15.27
C GLU A 132 -16.61 3.20 14.42
N LEU A 133 -16.82 3.44 13.12
CA LEU A 133 -15.78 3.95 12.22
C LEU A 133 -15.39 5.38 12.60
N THR A 134 -16.37 6.26 12.84
CA THR A 134 -16.16 7.62 13.33
C THR A 134 -15.39 7.62 14.64
N TRP A 135 -15.81 6.80 15.61
CA TRP A 135 -15.17 6.74 16.93
C TRP A 135 -13.72 6.28 16.83
N MET A 136 -13.46 5.21 16.06
CA MET A 136 -12.12 4.65 15.91
C MET A 136 -11.15 5.62 15.18
N LEU A 137 -11.64 6.42 14.23
CA LEU A 137 -10.85 7.47 13.58
C LEU A 137 -10.61 8.67 14.51
N LEU A 138 -11.65 9.12 15.23
CA LEU A 138 -11.60 10.22 16.19
C LEU A 138 -10.59 9.97 17.31
N HIS A 139 -10.56 8.73 17.83
CA HIS A 139 -9.69 8.31 18.92
C HIS A 139 -8.35 7.71 18.45
N GLN A 140 -8.03 7.83 17.15
CA GLN A 140 -6.77 7.36 16.56
C GLN A 140 -6.48 5.87 16.85
N VAL A 141 -7.52 5.03 16.83
CA VAL A 141 -7.41 3.56 16.94
C VAL A 141 -6.81 2.96 15.67
N PHE A 142 -7.14 3.55 14.53
CA PHE A 142 -6.53 3.24 13.25
C PHE A 142 -6.59 4.47 12.35
N SER A 143 -5.90 4.40 11.21
CA SER A 143 -6.02 5.36 10.14
C SER A 143 -6.04 4.64 8.79
N PHE A 144 -6.84 5.14 7.85
CA PHE A 144 -6.64 4.85 6.44
C PHE A 144 -5.33 5.47 5.93
N ASN A 145 -4.86 5.01 4.78
CA ASN A 145 -3.79 5.67 4.05
C ASN A 145 -4.16 7.09 3.61
N SER A 146 -3.13 7.87 3.28
CA SER A 146 -3.29 9.29 2.94
C SER A 146 -4.25 9.58 1.77
N PRO A 147 -4.27 8.80 0.67
CA PRO A 147 -5.23 9.02 -0.43
C PRO A 147 -6.70 9.01 -0.01
N VAL A 148 -7.08 8.18 0.96
CA VAL A 148 -8.46 8.19 1.49
C VAL A 148 -8.81 9.56 2.06
N TRP A 149 -7.92 10.14 2.87
CA TRP A 149 -8.12 11.46 3.46
C TRP A 149 -8.13 12.59 2.41
N PHE A 150 -7.30 12.47 1.37
CA PHE A 150 -7.20 13.49 0.31
C PHE A 150 -8.44 13.52 -0.60
N ASN A 151 -8.96 12.35 -0.97
CA ASN A 151 -9.82 12.21 -2.14
C ASN A 151 -11.26 11.83 -1.80
N VAL A 152 -11.48 11.02 -0.75
CA VAL A 152 -12.80 10.45 -0.47
C VAL A 152 -13.82 11.55 -0.15
N GLY A 153 -15.00 11.47 -0.76
CA GLY A 153 -16.09 12.41 -0.55
C GLY A 153 -15.86 13.81 -1.14
N THR A 154 -14.84 13.97 -2.00
CA THR A 154 -14.60 15.22 -2.74
C THR A 154 -15.18 15.15 -4.17
N ALA A 155 -15.12 16.28 -4.90
CA ALA A 155 -15.49 16.33 -6.32
C ALA A 155 -14.40 15.75 -7.27
N SER A 156 -13.22 15.42 -6.75
CA SER A 156 -12.15 14.77 -7.50
C SER A 156 -12.39 13.26 -7.58
N PRO A 157 -11.74 12.54 -8.52
CA PRO A 157 -11.80 11.08 -8.55
C PRO A 157 -11.46 10.47 -7.17
N GLN A 158 -12.28 9.52 -6.74
CA GLN A 158 -12.25 8.89 -5.42
C GLN A 158 -11.10 7.86 -5.31
N GLN A 159 -9.85 8.30 -5.46
CA GLN A 159 -8.69 7.41 -5.37
C GLN A 159 -8.40 7.03 -3.91
N VAL A 160 -8.64 5.77 -3.58
CA VAL A 160 -8.43 5.19 -2.22
C VAL A 160 -7.11 4.43 -2.09
N SER A 161 -6.51 3.99 -3.19
CA SER A 161 -5.28 3.19 -3.18
C SER A 161 -4.03 4.06 -3.09
N ALA A 162 -3.08 3.68 -2.22
CA ALA A 162 -1.77 4.35 -2.11
C ALA A 162 -0.69 3.68 -2.97
N CYS A 163 -0.88 2.41 -3.29
CA CYS A 163 0.13 1.56 -3.86
C CYS A 163 -0.39 0.99 -5.18
N PHE A 164 0.40 1.14 -6.23
CA PHE A 164 0.11 0.62 -7.56
C PHE A 164 1.27 -0.24 -8.06
N ILE A 165 0.95 -1.25 -8.85
CA ILE A 165 1.91 -2.06 -9.60
C ILE A 165 1.55 -1.93 -11.07
N LEU A 166 2.54 -1.68 -11.92
CA LEU A 166 2.40 -1.54 -13.37
C LEU A 166 3.17 -2.64 -14.09
N SER A 167 2.72 -2.99 -15.29
CA SER A 167 3.52 -3.77 -16.24
C SER A 167 4.12 -2.86 -17.31
N VAL A 168 5.31 -3.21 -17.78
CA VAL A 168 5.86 -2.69 -19.04
C VAL A 168 6.29 -3.87 -19.92
N ASP A 169 5.99 -3.78 -21.21
CA ASP A 169 6.40 -4.73 -22.24
C ASP A 169 7.51 -4.12 -23.12
N ASP A 170 8.21 -4.98 -23.86
CA ASP A 170 9.33 -4.61 -24.74
C ASP A 170 8.88 -3.94 -26.05
N SER A 171 8.18 -2.81 -25.93
CA SER A 171 7.77 -1.96 -27.06
C SER A 171 7.78 -0.49 -26.67
N MET A 172 8.05 0.40 -27.62
CA MET A 172 8.04 1.84 -27.36
C MET A 172 6.68 2.35 -26.89
N ASP A 173 5.59 1.82 -27.44
CA ASP A 173 4.23 2.20 -27.00
C ASP A 173 4.02 1.85 -25.53
N SER A 174 4.40 0.64 -25.11
CA SER A 174 4.26 0.23 -23.70
C SER A 174 5.17 1.04 -22.76
N ILE A 175 6.40 1.34 -23.17
CA ILE A 175 7.34 2.14 -22.37
C ILE A 175 6.83 3.58 -22.20
N LEU A 176 6.28 4.19 -23.25
CA LEU A 176 5.73 5.54 -23.17
C LEU A 176 4.41 5.59 -22.40
N ASP A 177 3.57 4.56 -22.54
CA ASP A 177 2.35 4.41 -21.74
C ASP A 177 2.71 4.28 -20.25
N TRP A 178 3.76 3.55 -19.90
CA TRP A 178 4.24 3.48 -18.50
C TRP A 178 4.48 4.89 -17.91
N TYR A 179 5.16 5.79 -18.62
CA TYR A 179 5.42 7.16 -18.13
C TYR A 179 4.12 7.93 -17.91
N LYS A 180 3.18 7.78 -18.83
CA LYS A 180 1.86 8.43 -18.75
C LYS A 180 1.06 7.91 -17.57
N GLU A 181 0.99 6.58 -17.40
CA GLU A 181 0.22 5.94 -16.33
C GLU A 181 0.75 6.34 -14.94
N GLU A 182 2.07 6.37 -14.78
CA GLU A 182 2.70 6.86 -13.55
C GLU A 182 2.39 8.32 -13.25
N GLY A 183 2.45 9.18 -14.26
CA GLY A 183 2.11 10.59 -14.08
C GLY A 183 0.69 10.79 -13.56
N LEU A 184 -0.27 9.98 -14.03
CA LEU A 184 -1.65 9.98 -13.53
C LEU A 184 -1.74 9.47 -12.08
N ILE A 185 -1.01 8.41 -11.73
CA ILE A 185 -0.95 7.87 -10.36
C ILE A 185 -0.38 8.91 -9.39
N PHE A 186 0.73 9.56 -9.76
CA PHE A 186 1.39 10.56 -8.93
C PHE A 186 0.47 11.76 -8.69
N LYS A 187 -0.25 12.23 -9.72
CA LYS A 187 -1.24 13.29 -9.59
C LYS A 187 -2.29 12.98 -8.51
N GLY A 188 -2.69 11.72 -8.35
CA GLY A 188 -3.65 11.27 -7.34
C GLY A 188 -3.11 11.11 -5.92
N GLY A 189 -1.82 11.36 -5.67
CA GLY A 189 -1.22 11.29 -4.33
C GLY A 189 -0.59 9.93 -3.96
N SER A 190 -0.43 9.05 -4.94
CA SER A 190 -0.02 7.65 -4.75
C SER A 190 1.28 7.32 -5.49
N GLY A 191 1.83 6.14 -5.24
CA GLY A 191 3.07 5.69 -5.87
C GLY A 191 2.94 4.36 -6.60
N SER A 192 3.84 4.12 -7.54
CA SER A 192 3.85 2.96 -8.45
C SER A 192 5.13 2.15 -8.32
N GLY A 193 5.09 0.88 -8.68
CA GLY A 193 6.31 0.17 -9.02
C GLY A 193 6.14 -0.74 -10.23
N VAL A 194 7.27 -1.07 -10.83
CA VAL A 194 7.35 -1.76 -12.12
C VAL A 194 8.61 -2.61 -12.17
N ASN A 195 8.52 -3.76 -12.82
CA ASN A 195 9.69 -4.59 -13.14
C ASN A 195 10.04 -4.38 -14.61
N LEU A 196 11.26 -3.92 -14.88
CA LEU A 196 11.73 -3.59 -16.23
C LEU A 196 12.34 -4.80 -16.95
N SER A 197 12.38 -5.97 -16.32
CA SER A 197 13.06 -7.16 -16.85
C SER A 197 12.42 -7.74 -18.10
N ARG A 198 11.22 -7.29 -18.50
CA ARG A 198 10.63 -7.62 -19.80
C ARG A 198 11.29 -6.86 -20.94
N ILE A 199 11.84 -5.67 -20.69
CA ILE A 199 12.52 -4.86 -21.70
C ILE A 199 13.84 -5.54 -22.06
N ARG A 200 14.16 -5.65 -23.35
CA ARG A 200 15.41 -6.27 -23.80
C ARG A 200 16.63 -5.50 -23.30
N SER A 201 17.73 -6.21 -23.08
CA SER A 201 18.96 -5.61 -22.59
C SER A 201 19.65 -4.70 -23.61
N SER A 202 20.52 -3.81 -23.11
CA SER A 202 21.39 -2.98 -23.93
C SER A 202 22.36 -3.78 -24.83
N ARG A 203 22.52 -5.07 -24.54
CA ARG A 203 23.36 -6.02 -25.27
C ARG A 203 22.62 -6.77 -26.37
N GLU A 204 21.29 -6.64 -26.45
CA GLU A 204 20.45 -7.28 -27.46
C GLU A 204 20.26 -6.40 -28.70
N LEU A 205 20.11 -7.03 -29.88
CA LEU A 205 19.97 -6.34 -31.16
C LEU A 205 18.53 -5.83 -31.40
N LEU A 206 18.43 -4.74 -32.16
CA LEU A 206 17.18 -4.24 -32.71
C LEU A 206 16.93 -4.83 -34.11
N SER A 207 15.65 -4.97 -34.48
CA SER A 207 15.25 -5.45 -35.81
C SER A 207 15.70 -4.52 -36.94
N SER A 208 15.90 -3.24 -36.66
CA SER A 208 16.42 -2.23 -37.59
C SER A 208 17.95 -2.19 -37.70
N GLY A 209 18.67 -3.02 -36.92
CA GLY A 209 20.11 -2.93 -36.72
C GLY A 209 20.49 -2.03 -35.54
N GLY A 210 21.70 -2.25 -34.99
CA GLY A 210 22.17 -1.62 -33.75
C GLY A 210 21.75 -2.37 -32.48
N THR A 211 22.21 -1.90 -31.32
CA THR A 211 21.83 -2.44 -30.01
C THR A 211 20.70 -1.62 -29.38
N ALA A 212 19.91 -2.26 -28.52
CA ALA A 212 18.87 -1.56 -27.77
C ALA A 212 19.47 -0.61 -26.72
N SER A 213 18.68 0.35 -26.24
CA SER A 213 19.11 1.25 -25.17
C SER A 213 19.13 0.58 -23.78
N GLY A 214 18.39 -0.51 -23.61
CA GLY A 214 18.26 -1.22 -22.33
C GLY A 214 17.35 -0.53 -21.31
N PRO A 215 16.86 -1.28 -20.29
CA PRO A 215 15.98 -0.77 -19.24
C PRO A 215 16.58 0.39 -18.44
N VAL A 216 17.89 0.41 -18.19
CA VAL A 216 18.54 1.47 -17.38
C VAL A 216 18.47 2.84 -18.06
N SER A 217 18.48 2.87 -19.40
CA SER A 217 18.30 4.10 -20.17
C SER A 217 16.87 4.62 -20.08
N PHE A 218 15.86 3.76 -20.20
CA PHE A 218 14.46 4.17 -20.04
C PHE A 218 14.14 4.59 -18.59
N MET A 219 14.69 3.89 -17.60
CA MET A 219 14.62 4.27 -16.19
C MET A 219 15.05 5.73 -15.96
N ARG A 220 16.10 6.19 -16.66
CA ARG A 220 16.58 7.58 -16.59
C ARG A 220 15.52 8.58 -17.06
N GLY A 221 14.82 8.28 -18.15
CA GLY A 221 13.74 9.12 -18.66
C GLY A 221 12.55 9.15 -17.71
N ALA A 222 12.19 7.99 -17.17
CA ALA A 222 11.10 7.84 -16.22
C ALA A 222 11.38 8.54 -14.87
N ASP A 223 12.65 8.58 -14.44
CA ASP A 223 13.09 9.33 -13.26
C ASP A 223 12.94 10.84 -13.47
N ALA A 224 13.41 11.36 -14.60
CA ALA A 224 13.23 12.77 -14.95
C ALA A 224 11.76 13.17 -15.00
N SER A 225 10.90 12.33 -15.58
CA SER A 225 9.45 12.55 -15.61
C SER A 225 8.86 12.63 -14.19
N ALA A 226 9.21 11.69 -13.30
CA ALA A 226 8.76 11.69 -11.91
C ALA A 226 9.18 12.97 -11.16
N GLY A 227 10.40 13.47 -11.39
CA GLY A 227 10.90 14.69 -10.78
C GLY A 227 10.10 15.96 -11.14
N THR A 228 9.36 15.96 -12.26
CA THR A 228 8.54 17.11 -12.68
C THR A 228 7.14 17.18 -12.07
N ILE A 229 6.66 16.09 -11.46
CA ILE A 229 5.27 15.95 -11.03
C ILE A 229 5.17 16.05 -9.50
N LYS A 230 4.41 17.03 -9.01
CA LYS A 230 4.06 17.14 -7.58
C LYS A 230 2.86 16.24 -7.26
N SER A 231 2.99 15.39 -6.26
CA SER A 231 2.00 14.37 -5.95
C SER A 231 0.83 14.91 -5.12
N GLY A 232 -0.42 14.61 -5.53
CA GLY A 232 -1.64 14.94 -4.77
C GLY A 232 -1.96 16.43 -4.62
N GLY A 233 -1.35 17.30 -5.44
CA GLY A 233 -1.49 18.76 -5.30
C GLY A 233 -0.83 19.36 -4.05
N ALA A 234 -0.10 18.55 -3.29
CA ALA A 234 0.71 18.97 -2.14
C ALA A 234 2.20 18.96 -2.50
N THR A 235 3.06 19.44 -1.60
CA THR A 235 4.54 19.46 -1.73
C THR A 235 5.21 18.07 -1.72
N ARG A 236 4.46 16.97 -1.92
CA ARG A 236 4.97 15.60 -1.86
C ARG A 236 5.61 15.21 -3.20
N ARG A 237 6.81 14.62 -3.15
CA ARG A 237 7.48 14.05 -4.34
C ARG A 237 6.77 12.77 -4.80
N ALA A 238 6.85 12.47 -6.10
CA ALA A 238 6.47 11.17 -6.63
C ALA A 238 7.25 10.04 -5.93
N ALA A 239 6.62 8.88 -5.77
CA ALA A 239 7.25 7.71 -5.17
C ALA A 239 7.17 6.55 -6.16
N LYS A 240 8.33 5.99 -6.51
CA LYS A 240 8.47 4.93 -7.51
C LYS A 240 9.34 3.79 -6.98
N MET A 241 9.02 2.56 -7.36
CA MET A 241 9.91 1.39 -7.30
C MET A 241 10.28 0.93 -8.71
N VAL A 242 11.57 0.70 -8.96
CA VAL A 242 12.05 0.05 -10.18
C VAL A 242 12.74 -1.24 -9.81
N ILE A 243 12.32 -2.32 -10.48
CA ILE A 243 12.84 -3.66 -10.24
C ILE A 243 13.53 -4.19 -11.50
N LEU A 244 14.65 -4.90 -11.29
CA LEU A 244 15.30 -5.70 -12.33
C LEU A 244 15.65 -7.08 -11.77
N ASP A 245 15.42 -8.12 -12.56
CA ASP A 245 15.71 -9.50 -12.21
C ASP A 245 17.21 -9.75 -12.28
N VAL A 246 17.72 -10.56 -11.36
CA VAL A 246 19.16 -10.76 -11.17
C VAL A 246 19.86 -11.39 -12.39
N ASP A 247 19.13 -12.09 -13.25
CA ASP A 247 19.64 -12.70 -14.47
C ASP A 247 19.60 -11.76 -15.69
N HIS A 248 19.15 -10.52 -15.52
CA HIS A 248 19.10 -9.55 -16.62
C HIS A 248 20.53 -9.13 -17.04
N PRO A 249 20.89 -9.07 -18.33
CA PRO A 249 22.25 -8.70 -18.77
C PRO A 249 22.74 -7.31 -18.33
N ASP A 250 21.81 -6.39 -18.07
CA ASP A 250 22.11 -5.04 -17.55
C ASP A 250 22.09 -4.94 -16.00
N VAL A 251 22.02 -6.06 -15.27
CA VAL A 251 21.90 -6.06 -13.79
C VAL A 251 23.06 -5.34 -13.10
N VAL A 252 24.28 -5.48 -13.62
CA VAL A 252 25.47 -4.84 -13.05
C VAL A 252 25.38 -3.32 -13.18
N GLU A 253 24.93 -2.82 -14.33
CA GLU A 253 24.73 -1.38 -14.53
C GLU A 253 23.62 -0.87 -13.61
N PHE A 254 22.49 -1.60 -13.52
CA PHE A 254 21.38 -1.27 -12.65
C PHE A 254 21.80 -1.12 -11.18
N ILE A 255 22.55 -2.09 -10.64
CA ILE A 255 23.07 -2.08 -9.26
C ILE A 255 23.91 -0.82 -8.99
N GLN A 256 24.75 -0.43 -9.94
CA GLN A 256 25.72 0.64 -9.73
C GLN A 256 25.16 2.06 -9.98
N THR A 257 23.95 2.18 -10.55
CA THR A 257 23.40 3.48 -10.98
C THR A 257 23.36 4.54 -9.88
N LYS A 258 22.75 4.24 -8.73
CA LYS A 258 22.60 5.22 -7.64
C LYS A 258 23.90 5.45 -6.89
N ALA A 259 24.72 4.42 -6.71
CA ALA A 259 26.05 4.56 -6.09
C ALA A 259 26.94 5.53 -6.87
N ARG A 260 26.96 5.42 -8.20
CA ARG A 260 27.70 6.36 -9.07
C ARG A 260 27.16 7.79 -9.01
N GLU A 261 25.84 7.97 -8.91
CA GLU A 261 25.25 9.30 -8.74
C GLU A 261 25.55 9.89 -7.35
N GLU A 262 25.67 9.06 -6.31
CA GLU A 262 26.09 9.50 -4.98
C GLU A 262 27.53 10.04 -4.97
N ASP A 263 28.45 9.41 -5.72
CA ASP A 263 29.81 9.95 -5.92
C ASP A 263 29.77 11.31 -6.63
N LYS A 264 28.90 11.46 -7.63
CA LYS A 264 28.69 12.73 -8.34
C LYS A 264 28.08 13.79 -7.42
N ILE A 265 27.12 13.43 -6.55
CA ILE A 265 26.54 14.32 -5.54
C ILE A 265 27.64 14.86 -4.63
N ARG A 266 28.53 14.00 -4.13
CA ARG A 266 29.64 14.39 -3.25
C ARG A 266 30.61 15.33 -3.98
N ALA A 267 30.99 15.00 -5.22
CA ALA A 267 31.88 15.84 -6.01
C ALA A 267 31.27 17.24 -6.31
N LEU A 268 29.97 17.31 -6.63
CA LEU A 268 29.28 18.57 -6.88
C LEU A 268 29.13 19.40 -5.59
N ARG A 269 28.77 18.77 -4.47
CA ARG A 269 28.75 19.43 -3.16
C ARG A 269 30.11 20.03 -2.82
N ASP A 270 31.19 19.27 -2.99
CA ASP A 270 32.54 19.72 -2.69
C ASP A 270 33.02 20.84 -3.63
N ALA A 271 32.42 20.93 -4.83
CA ALA A 271 32.60 22.04 -5.77
C ALA A 271 31.73 23.28 -5.47
N GLY A 272 30.88 23.23 -4.43
CA GLY A 272 30.07 24.36 -3.95
C GLY A 272 28.63 24.42 -4.47
N PHE A 273 28.14 23.36 -5.12
CA PHE A 273 26.72 23.26 -5.53
C PHE A 273 25.81 22.89 -4.35
N ASP A 274 24.57 23.39 -4.38
CA ASP A 274 23.55 23.14 -3.36
C ASP A 274 22.87 21.78 -3.59
N MET A 275 23.57 20.74 -3.13
CA MET A 275 23.15 19.33 -3.23
C MET A 275 22.36 18.83 -2.01
N ASP A 276 21.90 19.73 -1.14
CA ASP A 276 21.07 19.39 0.01
C ASP A 276 19.69 18.86 -0.42
N LEU A 277 18.98 18.21 0.52
CA LEU A 277 17.59 17.81 0.28
C LEU A 277 16.70 19.04 0.05
N GLY A 278 16.33 19.26 -1.21
CA GLY A 278 15.55 20.43 -1.65
C GLY A 278 16.40 21.62 -2.09
N GLY A 279 17.73 21.44 -2.19
CA GLY A 279 18.64 22.40 -2.78
C GLY A 279 18.40 22.62 -4.27
N ALA A 280 18.90 23.72 -4.82
CA ALA A 280 18.65 24.09 -6.21
C ALA A 280 19.33 23.16 -7.22
N ASP A 281 20.47 22.56 -6.87
CA ASP A 281 21.32 21.81 -7.79
C ASP A 281 21.09 20.30 -7.74
N ILE A 282 20.39 19.79 -6.72
CA ILE A 282 20.09 18.36 -6.56
C ILE A 282 19.25 17.78 -7.73
N VAL A 283 18.60 18.63 -8.52
CA VAL A 283 17.82 18.20 -9.70
C VAL A 283 18.70 17.82 -10.91
N SER A 284 20.03 18.06 -10.83
CA SER A 284 21.00 17.75 -11.89
C SER A 284 21.53 16.30 -11.88
N VAL A 285 21.18 15.54 -10.84
CA VAL A 285 21.54 14.13 -10.67
C VAL A 285 20.36 13.22 -10.99
N GLN A 286 20.65 11.99 -11.41
CA GLN A 286 19.65 11.07 -11.94
C GLN A 286 19.33 9.95 -10.95
N TYR A 287 18.23 9.25 -11.19
CA TYR A 287 17.80 8.06 -10.46
C TYR A 287 17.46 8.31 -8.99
N GLN A 288 17.16 9.55 -8.62
CA GLN A 288 16.87 9.97 -7.24
C GLN A 288 15.38 9.91 -6.88
N ASN A 289 14.49 9.75 -7.86
CA ASN A 289 13.04 9.71 -7.65
C ASN A 289 12.48 8.29 -7.56
N ALA A 290 13.35 7.27 -7.51
CA ALA A 290 12.99 5.87 -7.40
C ALA A 290 13.79 5.15 -6.31
N ASN A 291 13.12 4.21 -5.66
CA ASN A 291 13.77 3.09 -4.99
C ASN A 291 14.08 2.03 -6.05
N ASN A 292 15.25 1.41 -5.95
CA ASN A 292 15.66 0.33 -6.83
C ASN A 292 15.69 -0.98 -6.05
N SER A 293 15.28 -2.08 -6.67
CA SER A 293 15.44 -3.41 -6.07
C SER A 293 15.84 -4.45 -7.11
N VAL A 294 16.74 -5.34 -6.73
CA VAL A 294 17.05 -6.53 -7.53
C VAL A 294 16.15 -7.66 -7.07
N ARG A 295 15.44 -8.26 -8.03
CA ARG A 295 14.63 -9.46 -7.80
C ARG A 295 15.55 -10.68 -7.95
N VAL A 296 15.88 -11.30 -6.82
CA VAL A 296 16.81 -12.46 -6.76
C VAL A 296 16.03 -13.77 -6.78
N SER A 297 16.51 -14.72 -7.59
CA SER A 297 15.98 -16.08 -7.63
C SER A 297 16.72 -16.99 -6.64
N GLY A 298 16.09 -18.09 -6.25
CA GLY A 298 16.70 -19.15 -5.45
C GLY A 298 17.82 -19.87 -6.19
N GLU A 299 17.80 -19.89 -7.53
CA GLU A 299 18.96 -20.33 -8.34
C GLU A 299 20.18 -19.44 -8.07
N PHE A 300 20.00 -18.13 -8.14
CA PHE A 300 21.07 -17.18 -7.85
C PHE A 300 21.55 -17.29 -6.40
N MET A 301 20.65 -17.33 -5.43
CA MET A 301 21.03 -17.43 -4.01
C MET A 301 21.82 -18.71 -3.71
N ARG A 302 21.44 -19.85 -4.31
CA ARG A 302 22.24 -21.09 -4.22
C ARG A 302 23.61 -20.94 -4.88
N ALA A 303 23.68 -20.31 -6.05
CA ALA A 303 24.96 -20.03 -6.70
C ALA A 303 25.90 -19.16 -5.84
N VAL A 304 25.35 -18.18 -5.09
CA VAL A 304 26.12 -17.38 -4.12
C VAL A 304 26.66 -18.25 -2.99
N GLU A 305 25.82 -19.11 -2.40
CA GLU A 305 26.23 -20.02 -1.32
C GLU A 305 27.33 -20.98 -1.78
N ASP A 306 27.16 -21.57 -2.97
CA ASP A 306 28.08 -22.56 -3.54
C ASP A 306 29.35 -21.94 -4.14
N GLY A 307 29.38 -20.61 -4.37
CA GLY A 307 30.49 -19.93 -5.04
C GLY A 307 30.58 -20.30 -6.53
N ALA A 308 29.43 -20.42 -7.19
CA ALA A 308 29.30 -20.79 -8.58
C ALA A 308 29.14 -19.58 -9.51
N SER A 309 29.35 -19.81 -10.80
CA SER A 309 29.01 -18.86 -11.85
C SER A 309 27.51 -18.80 -12.10
N PHE A 310 27.01 -17.64 -12.52
CA PHE A 310 25.60 -17.39 -12.81
C PHE A 310 25.43 -16.78 -14.22
N ALA A 311 24.46 -17.29 -14.97
CA ALA A 311 24.24 -16.89 -16.36
C ALA A 311 23.30 -15.67 -16.45
N LEU A 312 23.69 -14.67 -17.24
CA LEU A 312 22.83 -13.54 -17.61
C LEU A 312 22.16 -13.82 -18.95
N ARG A 313 20.83 -13.68 -19.01
CA ARG A 313 20.00 -14.24 -20.09
C ARG A 313 19.27 -13.15 -20.87
N ALA A 314 19.38 -13.20 -22.19
CA ALA A 314 18.64 -12.34 -23.12
C ALA A 314 17.12 -12.50 -22.92
N ARG A 315 16.37 -11.42 -23.15
CA ARG A 315 14.90 -11.42 -22.98
C ARG A 315 14.14 -11.89 -24.22
N LEU A 316 14.76 -11.81 -25.40
CA LEU A 316 14.13 -12.23 -26.64
C LEU A 316 14.13 -13.74 -26.87
N ASP A 317 15.24 -14.42 -26.58
CA ASP A 317 15.42 -15.85 -26.89
C ASP A 317 15.92 -16.70 -25.71
N GLY A 318 16.21 -16.09 -24.55
CA GLY A 318 16.71 -16.77 -23.36
C GLY A 318 18.17 -17.24 -23.44
N ALA A 319 18.89 -16.88 -24.51
CA ALA A 319 20.29 -17.24 -24.67
C ALA A 319 21.16 -16.59 -23.59
N VAL A 320 22.24 -17.28 -23.20
CA VAL A 320 23.22 -16.73 -22.26
C VAL A 320 24.04 -15.68 -22.99
N VAL A 321 23.90 -14.42 -22.54
CA VAL A 321 24.64 -13.27 -23.09
C VAL A 321 25.99 -13.12 -22.40
N ASP A 322 26.02 -13.41 -21.10
CA ASP A 322 27.23 -13.29 -20.27
C ASP A 322 27.14 -14.24 -19.06
N THR A 323 28.24 -14.43 -18.37
CA THR A 323 28.32 -15.22 -17.14
C THR A 323 29.16 -14.49 -16.11
N VAL A 324 28.64 -14.38 -14.89
CA VAL A 324 29.26 -13.66 -13.78
C VAL A 324 29.55 -14.61 -12.62
N ASP A 325 30.52 -14.28 -11.77
CA ASP A 325 30.63 -14.92 -10.46
C ASP A 325 29.49 -14.45 -9.55
N ALA A 326 28.72 -15.38 -8.98
CA ALA A 326 27.54 -15.04 -8.19
C ALA A 326 27.90 -14.29 -6.90
N ARG A 327 29.00 -14.66 -6.23
CA ARG A 327 29.44 -13.98 -5.00
C ARG A 327 29.95 -12.59 -5.28
N ASP A 328 30.64 -12.38 -6.39
CA ASP A 328 31.09 -11.06 -6.81
C ASP A 328 29.90 -10.16 -7.17
N LEU A 329 28.88 -10.67 -7.87
CA LEU A 329 27.65 -9.91 -8.14
C LEU A 329 26.91 -9.56 -6.84
N PHE A 330 26.76 -10.52 -5.92
CA PHE A 330 26.13 -10.28 -4.62
C PHE A 330 26.92 -9.27 -3.79
N ARG A 331 28.26 -9.32 -3.84
CA ARG A 331 29.13 -8.34 -3.18
C ARG A 331 28.96 -6.94 -3.75
N GLN A 332 28.83 -6.81 -5.07
CA GLN A 332 28.54 -5.52 -5.70
C GLN A 332 27.19 -4.95 -5.25
N LEU A 333 26.17 -5.80 -5.14
CA LEU A 333 24.87 -5.40 -4.59
C LEU A 333 25.01 -4.88 -3.15
N ALA A 334 25.68 -5.65 -2.29
CA ALA A 334 25.91 -5.26 -0.90
C ALA A 334 26.74 -3.96 -0.77
N GLN A 335 27.74 -3.78 -1.63
CA GLN A 335 28.57 -2.57 -1.66
C GLN A 335 27.74 -1.35 -2.06
N ALA A 336 26.97 -1.43 -3.16
CA ALA A 336 26.10 -0.34 -3.59
C ALA A 336 25.06 0.04 -2.51
N ALA A 337 24.45 -0.97 -1.88
CA ALA A 337 23.51 -0.75 -0.78
C ALA A 337 24.18 -0.09 0.44
N TRP A 338 25.45 -0.40 0.73
CA TRP A 338 26.21 0.29 1.77
C TRP A 338 26.53 1.74 1.39
N GLU A 339 26.83 2.01 0.12
CA GLU A 339 27.20 3.34 -0.38
C GLU A 339 26.02 4.31 -0.44
N CYS A 340 24.84 3.83 -0.83
CA CYS A 340 23.69 4.67 -1.16
C CYS A 340 22.31 4.13 -0.73
N ALA A 341 22.25 3.06 0.07
CA ALA A 341 21.01 2.39 0.51
C ALA A 341 20.20 1.68 -0.60
N ASP A 342 20.72 1.60 -1.83
CA ASP A 342 20.11 0.94 -2.98
C ASP A 342 21.14 0.08 -3.75
N PRO A 343 20.69 -0.97 -4.47
CA PRO A 343 19.31 -1.46 -4.53
C PRO A 343 18.96 -2.35 -3.34
N GLY A 344 17.66 -2.41 -3.01
CA GLY A 344 17.10 -3.44 -2.14
C GLY A 344 17.08 -4.83 -2.80
N ILE A 345 16.67 -5.85 -2.05
CA ILE A 345 16.50 -7.24 -2.54
C ILE A 345 15.04 -7.67 -2.39
N GLN A 346 14.53 -8.35 -3.42
CA GLN A 346 13.24 -9.03 -3.37
C GLN A 346 13.40 -10.51 -3.76
N TYR A 347 12.98 -11.43 -2.89
CA TYR A 347 13.14 -12.87 -3.09
C TYR A 347 12.00 -13.45 -3.94
N ASP A 348 12.26 -13.70 -5.22
CA ASP A 348 11.24 -14.03 -6.22
C ASP A 348 10.43 -15.29 -5.89
N ASP A 349 11.13 -16.38 -5.56
CA ASP A 349 10.51 -17.67 -5.27
C ASP A 349 9.68 -17.63 -3.99
N VAL A 350 10.18 -16.97 -2.94
CA VAL A 350 9.45 -16.81 -1.69
C VAL A 350 8.17 -16.00 -1.93
N ILE A 351 8.27 -14.89 -2.66
CA ILE A 351 7.11 -14.04 -2.94
C ILE A 351 6.04 -14.80 -3.73
N ASN A 352 6.44 -15.61 -4.71
CA ASN A 352 5.50 -16.37 -5.52
C ASN A 352 4.96 -17.64 -4.83
N ASP A 353 5.67 -18.23 -3.85
CA ASP A 353 5.15 -19.35 -3.05
C ASP A 353 3.92 -18.94 -2.21
N TRP A 354 3.97 -17.72 -1.66
CA TRP A 354 2.89 -17.10 -0.87
C TRP A 354 1.83 -16.37 -1.72
N HIS A 355 1.90 -16.50 -3.06
CA HIS A 355 0.93 -15.86 -3.94
C HIS A 355 -0.42 -16.58 -3.91
N THR A 356 -1.48 -15.84 -3.61
CA THR A 356 -2.85 -16.35 -3.60
C THR A 356 -3.45 -16.49 -5.00
N CYS A 357 -2.86 -15.88 -6.02
CA CYS A 357 -3.41 -15.85 -7.39
C CYS A 357 -2.41 -16.24 -8.52
N PRO A 358 -1.61 -17.31 -8.37
CA PRO A 358 -0.58 -17.69 -9.34
C PRO A 358 -1.16 -18.14 -10.68
N GLU A 359 -2.36 -18.73 -10.68
CA GLU A 359 -3.01 -19.18 -11.92
C GLU A 359 -3.41 -18.00 -12.81
N THR A 360 -3.65 -16.82 -12.22
CA THR A 360 -3.92 -15.60 -12.98
C THR A 360 -2.66 -15.00 -13.59
N GLY A 361 -1.60 -14.93 -12.82
CA GLY A 361 -0.34 -14.32 -13.23
C GLY A 361 0.67 -14.29 -12.11
N ARG A 362 1.95 -14.26 -12.47
CA ARG A 362 3.08 -14.18 -11.54
C ARG A 362 3.14 -12.81 -10.85
N ILE A 363 3.63 -12.76 -9.62
CA ILE A 363 4.07 -11.50 -9.01
C ILE A 363 5.46 -11.17 -9.55
N THR A 364 5.55 -10.07 -10.28
CA THR A 364 6.78 -9.61 -10.95
C THR A 364 7.32 -8.32 -10.34
N ALA A 365 6.47 -7.49 -9.73
CA ALA A 365 6.84 -6.20 -9.16
C ALA A 365 6.28 -5.99 -7.74
N SER A 366 6.64 -4.86 -7.14
CA SER A 366 6.11 -4.36 -5.87
C SER A 366 5.72 -2.90 -6.01
N ASN A 367 5.06 -2.33 -5.01
CA ASN A 367 4.91 -0.88 -4.88
C ASN A 367 6.22 -0.20 -4.38
N PRO A 368 6.27 1.15 -4.24
CA PRO A 368 7.46 1.90 -3.82
C PRO A 368 8.16 1.43 -2.54
N CYS A 369 7.40 0.97 -1.55
CA CYS A 369 7.93 0.60 -0.24
C CYS A 369 8.01 -0.93 -0.01
N SER A 370 7.79 -1.72 -1.08
CA SER A 370 7.95 -3.17 -1.10
C SER A 370 7.03 -3.97 -0.16
N GLU A 371 5.97 -3.36 0.39
CA GLU A 371 4.98 -4.01 1.26
C GLU A 371 3.81 -4.64 0.48
N TYR A 372 3.51 -4.14 -0.73
CA TYR A 372 2.46 -4.66 -1.60
C TYR A 372 3.06 -5.44 -2.77
N MET A 373 2.65 -6.71 -2.88
CA MET A 373 3.13 -7.68 -3.86
C MET A 373 1.93 -8.41 -4.46
N HIS A 374 1.58 -8.11 -5.70
CA HIS A 374 0.48 -8.78 -6.39
C HIS A 374 0.66 -8.68 -7.91
N LEU A 375 -0.35 -9.14 -8.65
CA LEU A 375 -0.47 -9.01 -10.10
C LEU A 375 -0.11 -7.61 -10.62
N ASP A 376 0.46 -7.57 -11.83
CA ASP A 376 0.66 -6.32 -12.57
C ASP A 376 -0.66 -5.58 -12.83
N ASN A 377 -0.55 -4.26 -13.02
CA ASN A 377 -1.68 -3.36 -13.25
C ASN A 377 -2.75 -3.51 -12.16
N SER A 378 -2.34 -3.39 -10.91
CA SER A 378 -3.22 -3.54 -9.75
C SER A 378 -2.95 -2.44 -8.72
N SER A 379 -3.83 -2.33 -7.73
CA SER A 379 -3.66 -1.36 -6.66
C SER A 379 -4.08 -1.93 -5.30
N CYS A 380 -3.57 -1.33 -4.23
CA CYS A 380 -3.86 -1.72 -2.86
C CYS A 380 -4.32 -0.51 -2.02
N ASN A 381 -5.45 -0.68 -1.34
CA ASN A 381 -5.88 0.21 -0.26
C ASN A 381 -5.26 -0.26 1.06
N LEU A 382 -4.71 0.67 1.85
CA LEU A 382 -4.02 0.40 3.11
C LEU A 382 -4.72 1.05 4.29
N ALA A 383 -4.67 0.39 5.44
CA ALA A 383 -5.04 0.97 6.73
C ALA A 383 -4.09 0.43 7.80
N SER A 384 -3.91 1.16 8.90
CA SER A 384 -3.02 0.72 9.98
C SER A 384 -3.64 0.98 11.34
N LEU A 385 -3.66 -0.04 12.21
CA LEU A 385 -4.07 0.08 13.60
C LEU A 385 -2.95 0.66 14.48
N ASN A 386 -3.31 1.49 15.45
CA ASN A 386 -2.39 1.98 16.48
C ASN A 386 -2.32 0.96 17.63
N LEU A 387 -1.22 0.22 17.73
CA LEU A 387 -1.09 -0.85 18.73
C LEU A 387 -1.17 -0.35 20.19
N MET A 388 -0.84 0.92 20.44
CA MET A 388 -0.91 1.50 21.79
C MET A 388 -2.34 1.57 22.33
N LYS A 389 -3.36 1.60 21.46
CA LYS A 389 -4.78 1.63 21.85
C LYS A 389 -5.28 0.28 22.34
N PHE A 390 -4.47 -0.77 22.24
CA PHE A 390 -4.76 -2.13 22.70
C PHE A 390 -3.87 -2.55 23.87
N LEU A 391 -3.03 -1.65 24.40
CA LEU A 391 -2.27 -1.89 25.62
C LEU A 391 -3.15 -1.64 26.84
N ARG A 392 -3.23 -2.62 27.73
CA ARG A 392 -3.94 -2.50 29.01
C ARG A 392 -3.05 -1.92 30.09
N ALA A 393 -3.67 -1.34 31.11
CA ALA A 393 -2.97 -0.80 32.27
C ALA A 393 -2.15 -1.86 33.04
N ASP A 394 -2.51 -3.14 32.94
CA ASP A 394 -1.78 -4.27 33.54
C ASP A 394 -0.61 -4.78 32.67
N GLY A 395 -0.31 -4.12 31.55
CA GLY A 395 0.68 -4.57 30.56
C GLY A 395 0.17 -5.67 29.62
N GLY A 396 -1.09 -6.10 29.76
CA GLY A 396 -1.72 -7.06 28.87
C GLY A 396 -2.12 -6.46 27.52
N PHE A 397 -2.40 -7.32 26.53
CA PHE A 397 -2.92 -6.90 25.23
C PHE A 397 -4.44 -7.15 25.11
N GLU A 398 -5.20 -6.16 24.63
CA GLU A 398 -6.66 -6.22 24.39
C GLU A 398 -7.02 -7.03 23.14
N VAL A 399 -6.78 -8.34 23.20
CA VAL A 399 -6.97 -9.26 22.05
C VAL A 399 -8.39 -9.19 21.48
N ALA A 400 -9.42 -9.18 22.33
CA ALA A 400 -10.81 -9.18 21.89
C ALA A 400 -11.18 -7.90 21.13
N LYS A 401 -10.82 -6.73 21.66
CA LYS A 401 -11.05 -5.45 20.96
C LYS A 401 -10.24 -5.35 19.68
N PHE A 402 -9.01 -5.87 19.67
CA PHE A 402 -8.17 -5.89 18.46
C PHE A 402 -8.82 -6.69 17.33
N VAL A 403 -9.32 -7.89 17.61
CA VAL A 403 -10.07 -8.71 16.63
C VAL A 403 -11.27 -7.94 16.08
N ARG A 404 -12.08 -7.33 16.94
CA ARG A 404 -13.26 -6.54 16.51
C ARG A 404 -12.89 -5.33 15.66
N SER A 405 -11.83 -4.60 16.03
CA SER A 405 -11.32 -3.48 15.25
C SER A 405 -10.82 -3.92 13.87
N VAL A 406 -10.14 -5.06 13.77
CA VAL A 406 -9.70 -5.61 12.47
C VAL A 406 -10.89 -5.99 11.58
N GLU A 407 -11.97 -6.57 12.13
CA GLU A 407 -13.19 -6.88 11.37
C GLU A 407 -13.81 -5.62 10.75
N LEU A 408 -13.96 -4.56 11.54
CA LEU A 408 -14.55 -3.31 11.09
C LEU A 408 -13.70 -2.66 10.00
N VAL A 409 -12.38 -2.59 10.21
CA VAL A 409 -11.44 -1.98 9.27
C VAL A 409 -11.42 -2.74 7.95
N ILE A 410 -11.37 -4.07 7.95
CA ILE A 410 -11.43 -4.87 6.72
C ILE A 410 -12.75 -4.67 5.98
N THR A 411 -13.87 -4.60 6.72
CA THR A 411 -15.18 -4.31 6.12
C THR A 411 -15.17 -2.94 5.42
N ALA A 412 -14.67 -1.90 6.10
CA ALA A 412 -14.56 -0.57 5.50
C ALA A 412 -13.64 -0.57 4.28
N MET A 413 -12.45 -1.16 4.39
CA MET A 413 -11.50 -1.25 3.29
C MET A 413 -12.08 -1.98 2.08
N ASP A 414 -12.86 -3.06 2.24
CA ASP A 414 -13.52 -3.73 1.12
C ASP A 414 -14.60 -2.86 0.48
N ILE A 415 -15.42 -2.16 1.29
CA ILE A 415 -16.43 -1.21 0.79
C ILE A 415 -15.79 -0.13 -0.09
N SER A 416 -14.59 0.33 0.25
CA SER A 416 -13.89 1.37 -0.52
C SER A 416 -13.71 1.04 -2.01
N ILE A 417 -13.52 -0.23 -2.35
CA ILE A 417 -13.29 -0.68 -3.74
C ILE A 417 -14.56 -0.51 -4.57
N CYS A 418 -15.74 -0.47 -3.94
CA CYS A 418 -17.00 -0.35 -4.65
C CYS A 418 -17.21 1.03 -5.27
N PHE A 419 -16.69 2.10 -4.65
CA PHE A 419 -16.80 3.47 -5.15
C PHE A 419 -15.48 4.06 -5.65
N ALA A 420 -14.37 3.31 -5.55
CA ALA A 420 -13.05 3.80 -5.93
C ALA A 420 -12.95 4.09 -7.44
N ASP A 421 -12.30 5.21 -7.74
CA ASP A 421 -11.82 5.54 -9.08
C ASP A 421 -10.36 5.11 -9.24
N PHE A 422 -10.01 4.64 -10.45
CA PHE A 422 -8.68 4.14 -10.77
C PHE A 422 -8.06 4.93 -11.92
N PRO A 423 -6.73 5.18 -11.90
CA PRO A 423 -6.07 6.00 -12.92
C PRO A 423 -6.16 5.46 -14.35
N THR A 424 -6.27 4.14 -14.50
CA THR A 424 -6.38 3.48 -15.80
C THR A 424 -7.43 2.37 -15.76
N GLN A 425 -7.96 2.02 -16.93
CA GLN A 425 -8.91 0.93 -17.07
C GLN A 425 -8.32 -0.41 -16.62
N LYS A 426 -7.09 -0.73 -17.04
CA LYS A 426 -6.39 -1.97 -16.68
C LYS A 426 -6.28 -2.13 -15.16
N ILE A 427 -5.87 -1.08 -14.46
CA ILE A 427 -5.77 -1.06 -12.99
C ILE A 427 -7.15 -1.26 -12.35
N GLY A 428 -8.17 -0.58 -12.87
CA GLY A 428 -9.53 -0.69 -12.36
C GLY A 428 -10.16 -2.07 -12.56
N GLU A 429 -9.89 -2.73 -13.68
CA GLU A 429 -10.35 -4.10 -13.95
C GLU A 429 -9.70 -5.09 -12.99
N THR A 430 -8.37 -5.09 -12.88
CA THR A 430 -7.66 -6.00 -11.96
C THR A 430 -8.03 -5.72 -10.50
N THR A 431 -8.04 -4.46 -10.07
CA THR A 431 -8.31 -4.16 -8.65
C THR A 431 -9.73 -4.56 -8.26
N ARG A 432 -10.73 -4.35 -9.13
CA ARG A 432 -12.11 -4.78 -8.84
C ARG A 432 -12.25 -6.30 -8.83
N ALA A 433 -11.55 -7.00 -9.73
CA ALA A 433 -11.62 -8.45 -9.84
C ALA A 433 -10.93 -9.21 -8.70
N TYR A 434 -9.91 -8.63 -8.06
CA TYR A 434 -9.09 -9.29 -7.03
C TYR A 434 -9.19 -8.65 -5.64
N ARG A 435 -9.57 -7.38 -5.57
CA ARG A 435 -9.92 -6.67 -4.34
C ARG A 435 -8.81 -6.68 -3.28
N GLN A 436 -7.59 -6.28 -3.68
CA GLN A 436 -6.41 -6.30 -2.83
C GLN A 436 -6.47 -5.25 -1.72
N LEU A 437 -6.31 -5.70 -0.49
CA LEU A 437 -6.23 -4.89 0.71
C LEU A 437 -4.88 -5.06 1.41
N GLY A 438 -4.54 -4.10 2.25
CA GLY A 438 -3.34 -4.14 3.08
C GLY A 438 -3.58 -3.52 4.45
N ILE A 439 -4.23 -4.28 5.33
CA ILE A 439 -4.30 -3.92 6.75
C ILE A 439 -2.96 -4.19 7.44
N GLY A 440 -2.51 -3.23 8.23
CA GLY A 440 -1.28 -3.31 9.01
C GLY A 440 -1.43 -2.66 10.38
N TYR A 441 -0.31 -2.33 11.00
CA TYR A 441 -0.28 -1.63 12.27
C TYR A 441 0.92 -0.69 12.39
N ALA A 442 0.84 0.26 13.32
CA ALA A 442 1.90 1.17 13.72
C ALA A 442 2.22 1.00 15.22
N ASN A 443 3.29 1.65 15.69
CA ASN A 443 3.66 1.70 17.11
C ASN A 443 4.03 0.37 17.77
N LEU A 444 4.52 -0.62 17.01
CA LEU A 444 5.03 -1.89 17.58
C LEU A 444 6.18 -1.64 18.58
N GLY A 445 7.15 -0.79 18.21
CA GLY A 445 8.26 -0.47 19.11
C GLY A 445 7.79 0.19 20.41
N ALA A 446 6.84 1.13 20.32
CA ALA A 446 6.25 1.76 21.50
C ALA A 446 5.51 0.77 22.39
N LEU A 447 4.73 -0.15 21.79
CA LEU A 447 4.04 -1.21 22.53
C LEU A 447 5.03 -2.11 23.28
N LEU A 448 6.08 -2.59 22.59
CA LEU A 448 7.08 -3.47 23.19
C LEU A 448 7.81 -2.76 24.34
N MET A 449 8.25 -1.51 24.12
CA MET A 449 8.88 -0.71 25.17
C MET A 449 7.97 -0.50 26.38
N ALA A 450 6.71 -0.11 26.17
CA ALA A 450 5.73 0.08 27.24
C ALA A 450 5.39 -1.23 27.98
N SER A 451 5.53 -2.37 27.30
CA SER A 451 5.34 -3.71 27.87
C SER A 451 6.60 -4.26 28.55
N GLY A 452 7.70 -3.50 28.61
CA GLY A 452 8.97 -3.95 29.17
C GLY A 452 9.67 -5.05 28.35
N LEU A 453 9.35 -5.16 27.06
CA LEU A 453 9.92 -6.15 26.14
C LEU A 453 10.96 -5.49 25.22
N PRO A 454 12.24 -5.93 25.23
CA PRO A 454 13.23 -5.44 24.28
C PRO A 454 12.83 -5.80 22.85
N TYR A 455 13.07 -4.88 21.91
CA TYR A 455 12.72 -5.10 20.49
C TYR A 455 13.47 -6.31 19.91
N ASP A 456 14.78 -6.42 20.18
CA ASP A 456 15.60 -7.58 19.83
C ASP A 456 15.57 -8.63 20.95
N SER A 457 14.39 -9.20 21.20
CA SER A 457 14.24 -10.32 22.13
C SER A 457 13.30 -11.38 21.57
N GLU A 458 13.48 -12.62 22.02
CA GLU A 458 12.58 -13.73 21.69
C GLU A 458 11.13 -13.45 22.13
N ASP A 459 10.94 -12.81 23.29
CA ASP A 459 9.62 -12.47 23.81
C ASP A 459 8.97 -11.35 22.98
N GLY A 460 9.74 -10.32 22.61
CA GLY A 460 9.30 -9.26 21.71
C GLY A 460 8.92 -9.78 20.33
N ARG A 461 9.74 -10.67 19.76
CA ARG A 461 9.45 -11.38 18.50
C ARG A 461 8.18 -12.23 18.59
N SER A 462 7.99 -12.95 19.70
CA SER A 462 6.81 -13.79 19.94
C SER A 462 5.52 -12.96 19.99
N VAL A 463 5.52 -11.83 20.71
CA VAL A 463 4.38 -10.90 20.75
C VAL A 463 4.12 -10.29 19.38
N ALA A 464 5.15 -9.80 18.68
CA ALA A 464 5.01 -9.24 17.34
C ALA A 464 4.41 -10.25 16.34
N ALA A 465 4.90 -11.49 16.36
CA ALA A 465 4.36 -12.57 15.53
C ALA A 465 2.89 -12.90 15.88
N GLY A 466 2.55 -12.93 17.18
CA GLY A 466 1.17 -13.12 17.64
C GLY A 466 0.22 -12.03 17.15
N ILE A 467 0.62 -10.75 17.23
CA ILE A 467 -0.17 -9.60 16.75
C ILE A 467 -0.38 -9.69 15.24
N THR A 468 0.68 -9.91 14.46
CA THR A 468 0.58 -10.06 13.00
C THR A 468 -0.33 -11.21 12.64
N SER A 469 -0.15 -12.37 13.28
CA SER A 469 -0.93 -13.55 12.97
C SER A 469 -2.41 -13.39 13.31
N VAL A 470 -2.76 -12.79 14.46
CA VAL A 470 -4.16 -12.59 14.81
C VAL A 470 -4.82 -11.55 13.91
N MET A 471 -4.09 -10.49 13.53
CA MET A 471 -4.58 -9.49 12.57
C MET A 471 -4.86 -10.15 11.21
N THR A 472 -3.88 -10.84 10.63
CA THR A 472 -4.01 -11.45 9.31
C THR A 472 -5.08 -12.54 9.30
N GLY A 473 -5.10 -13.42 10.31
CA GLY A 473 -6.11 -14.48 10.43
C GLY A 473 -7.53 -13.90 10.58
N THR A 474 -7.70 -12.84 11.38
CA THR A 474 -8.98 -12.15 11.53
C THR A 474 -9.40 -11.49 10.21
N ALA A 475 -8.46 -10.88 9.49
CA ALA A 475 -8.73 -10.23 8.22
C ALA A 475 -9.22 -11.21 7.15
N TYR A 476 -8.55 -12.36 6.99
CA TYR A 476 -9.00 -13.39 6.06
C TYR A 476 -10.28 -14.08 6.51
N ARG A 477 -10.50 -14.30 7.82
CA ARG A 477 -11.81 -14.77 8.30
C ARG A 477 -12.91 -13.77 7.95
N ARG A 478 -12.71 -12.48 8.21
CA ARG A 478 -13.70 -11.45 7.85
C ARG A 478 -13.94 -11.40 6.35
N SER A 479 -12.90 -11.56 5.54
CA SER A 479 -13.02 -11.66 4.09
C SER A 479 -13.86 -12.87 3.64
N ALA A 480 -13.78 -14.01 4.33
CA ALA A 480 -14.66 -15.16 4.07
C ALA A 480 -16.12 -14.91 4.49
N GLU A 481 -16.35 -14.16 5.57
CA GLU A 481 -17.70 -13.72 5.97
C GLU A 481 -18.29 -12.74 4.95
N LEU A 482 -17.48 -11.79 4.46
CA LEU A 482 -17.85 -10.89 3.37
C LEU A 482 -18.18 -11.67 2.10
N ALA A 483 -17.41 -12.71 1.76
CA ALA A 483 -17.71 -13.56 0.60
C ALA A 483 -19.07 -14.26 0.72
N ALA A 484 -19.47 -14.65 1.93
CA ALA A 484 -20.80 -15.21 2.17
C ALA A 484 -21.93 -14.19 2.00
N ALA A 485 -21.68 -12.91 2.30
CA ALA A 485 -22.68 -11.84 2.21
C ALA A 485 -22.79 -11.25 0.78
N VAL A 486 -21.65 -10.88 0.19
CA VAL A 486 -21.56 -10.11 -1.07
C VAL A 486 -20.81 -10.84 -2.20
N GLY A 487 -20.45 -12.11 -1.99
CA GLY A 487 -19.75 -12.97 -2.95
C GLY A 487 -18.22 -12.88 -2.86
N ALA A 488 -17.52 -13.97 -3.19
CA ALA A 488 -16.05 -13.98 -3.30
C ALA A 488 -15.54 -13.00 -4.38
N TYR A 489 -14.24 -12.69 -4.39
CA TYR A 489 -13.66 -11.90 -5.50
C TYR A 489 -13.76 -12.66 -6.83
N ASP A 490 -13.93 -11.95 -7.94
CA ASP A 490 -14.23 -12.54 -9.25
C ASP A 490 -13.16 -13.55 -9.70
N GLY A 491 -11.89 -13.26 -9.41
CA GLY A 491 -10.76 -14.13 -9.70
C GLY A 491 -10.62 -15.38 -8.80
N TYR A 492 -11.47 -15.57 -7.79
CA TYR A 492 -11.28 -16.61 -6.78
C TYR A 492 -11.40 -18.02 -7.36
N ALA A 493 -12.43 -18.29 -8.17
CA ALA A 493 -12.67 -19.63 -8.70
C ALA A 493 -11.46 -20.18 -9.48
N ARG A 494 -10.77 -19.33 -10.24
CA ARG A 494 -9.54 -19.68 -10.98
C ARG A 494 -8.38 -20.02 -10.04
N ASN A 495 -8.32 -19.40 -8.87
CA ASN A 495 -7.19 -19.48 -7.95
C ASN A 495 -7.52 -20.21 -6.63
N ALA A 496 -8.67 -20.88 -6.54
CA ALA A 496 -9.21 -21.37 -5.26
C ALA A 496 -8.23 -22.31 -4.55
N SER A 497 -7.61 -23.26 -5.28
CA SER A 497 -6.63 -24.18 -4.72
C SER A 497 -5.39 -23.47 -4.18
N ALA A 498 -4.87 -22.48 -4.90
CA ALA A 498 -3.71 -21.71 -4.49
C ALA A 498 -4.02 -20.81 -3.28
N HIS A 499 -5.16 -20.11 -3.30
CA HIS A 499 -5.59 -19.29 -2.18
C HIS A 499 -5.76 -20.13 -0.91
N GLN A 500 -6.46 -21.28 -1.00
CA GLN A 500 -6.61 -22.19 0.15
C GLN A 500 -5.28 -22.74 0.66
N ARG A 501 -4.33 -23.04 -0.24
CA ARG A 501 -2.97 -23.45 0.15
C ARG A 501 -2.29 -22.36 0.97
N VAL A 502 -2.31 -21.11 0.51
CA VAL A 502 -1.69 -19.98 1.22
C VAL A 502 -2.34 -19.73 2.59
N MET A 503 -3.67 -19.90 2.70
CA MET A 503 -4.34 -19.80 4.00
C MET A 503 -3.86 -20.86 5.00
N ARG A 504 -3.68 -22.11 4.53
CA ARG A 504 -3.09 -23.18 5.35
C ARG A 504 -1.62 -22.91 5.66
N GLN A 505 -0.83 -22.40 4.72
CA GLN A 505 0.56 -22.01 4.96
C GLN A 505 0.68 -20.94 6.06
N HIS A 506 -0.20 -19.93 6.07
CA HIS A 506 -0.23 -18.93 7.15
C HIS A 506 -0.61 -19.55 8.51
N ALA A 507 -1.60 -20.45 8.54
CA ALA A 507 -1.99 -21.15 9.76
C ALA A 507 -0.84 -22.02 10.30
N ASP A 508 -0.20 -22.81 9.43
CA ASP A 508 0.94 -23.66 9.79
C ASP A 508 2.13 -22.84 10.29
N ALA A 509 2.40 -21.68 9.67
CA ALA A 509 3.45 -20.77 10.12
C ALA A 509 3.12 -20.16 11.49
N SER A 510 1.85 -19.81 11.73
CA SER A 510 1.36 -19.30 13.02
C SER A 510 1.55 -20.32 14.15
N GLU A 511 1.21 -21.59 13.91
CA GLU A 511 1.33 -22.66 14.91
C GLU A 511 2.78 -22.97 15.31
N ARG A 512 3.75 -22.66 14.44
CA ARG A 512 5.18 -22.85 14.71
C ARG A 512 5.80 -21.73 15.55
N VAL A 513 5.10 -20.62 15.77
CA VAL A 513 5.61 -19.51 16.57
C VAL A 513 5.68 -19.93 18.04
N PRO A 514 6.87 -19.90 18.70
CA PRO A 514 6.97 -20.21 20.12
C PRO A 514 6.21 -19.16 20.95
N ALA A 515 5.21 -19.57 21.72
CA ALA A 515 4.49 -18.69 22.62
C ALA A 515 5.33 -18.38 23.87
N ARG A 516 5.76 -17.12 24.02
CA ARG A 516 6.56 -16.67 25.16
C ARG A 516 5.83 -15.58 25.95
N GLY A 517 5.55 -15.87 27.22
CA GLY A 517 4.79 -14.96 28.09
C GLY A 517 3.28 -14.98 27.85
N ALA A 518 2.55 -14.33 28.76
CA ALA A 518 1.08 -14.35 28.76
C ALA A 518 0.47 -13.68 27.52
N ASN A 519 1.03 -12.55 27.07
CA ASN A 519 0.54 -11.82 25.91
C ASN A 519 0.66 -12.64 24.62
N ALA A 520 1.85 -13.17 24.31
CA ALA A 520 2.03 -13.99 23.11
C ALA A 520 1.16 -15.26 23.15
N THR A 521 1.02 -15.87 24.33
CA THR A 521 0.13 -17.05 24.50
C THR A 521 -1.32 -16.71 24.18
N ALA A 522 -1.84 -15.59 24.69
CA ALA A 522 -3.21 -15.15 24.42
C ALA A 522 -3.42 -14.80 22.94
N LEU A 523 -2.47 -14.08 22.34
CA LEU A 523 -2.48 -13.69 20.93
C LEU A 523 -2.45 -14.89 19.99
N LEU A 524 -1.52 -15.83 20.21
CA LEU A 524 -1.36 -17.00 19.35
C LEU A 524 -2.53 -17.98 19.48
N LYS A 525 -3.06 -18.17 20.71
CA LYS A 525 -4.29 -18.95 20.90
C LYS A 525 -5.46 -18.36 20.12
N GLU A 526 -5.61 -17.04 20.15
CA GLU A 526 -6.63 -16.36 19.37
C GLU A 526 -6.36 -16.46 17.87
N ALA A 527 -5.11 -16.29 17.43
CA ALA A 527 -4.73 -16.42 16.03
C ALA A 527 -5.09 -17.80 15.46
N THR A 528 -4.81 -18.88 16.19
CA THR A 528 -5.23 -20.24 15.80
C THR A 528 -6.74 -20.33 15.61
N ARG A 529 -7.54 -19.75 16.52
CA ARG A 529 -9.01 -19.72 16.39
C ARG A 529 -9.44 -19.00 15.12
N GLN A 530 -8.87 -17.83 14.85
CA GLN A 530 -9.19 -17.00 13.68
C GLN A 530 -8.84 -17.71 12.38
N TRP A 531 -7.66 -18.34 12.30
CA TRP A 531 -7.24 -19.12 11.14
C TRP A 531 -8.15 -20.32 10.88
N GLN A 532 -8.42 -21.13 11.91
CA GLN A 532 -9.31 -22.29 11.77
C GLN A 532 -10.72 -21.90 11.34
N GLN A 533 -11.27 -20.81 11.89
CA GLN A 533 -12.59 -20.32 11.49
C GLN A 533 -12.57 -19.74 10.06
N GLY A 534 -11.54 -18.97 9.72
CA GLY A 534 -11.38 -18.38 8.39
C GLY A 534 -11.24 -19.43 7.29
N ILE A 535 -10.44 -20.48 7.52
CA ILE A 535 -10.30 -21.61 6.59
C ILE A 535 -11.65 -22.33 6.41
N ARG A 536 -12.34 -22.69 7.50
CA ARG A 536 -13.65 -23.37 7.42
C ARG A 536 -14.68 -22.54 6.65
N LEU A 537 -14.74 -21.23 6.89
CA LEU A 537 -15.67 -20.34 6.19
C LEU A 537 -15.28 -20.16 4.72
N GLY A 538 -13.99 -19.95 4.44
CA GLY A 538 -13.51 -19.68 3.09
C GLY A 538 -13.50 -20.91 2.18
N GLU A 539 -13.32 -22.12 2.71
CA GLU A 539 -13.54 -23.36 1.95
C GLU A 539 -15.00 -23.48 1.47
N LYS A 540 -15.95 -22.97 2.26
CA LYS A 540 -17.37 -23.00 1.94
C LYS A 540 -17.82 -21.85 1.04
N HIS A 541 -17.32 -20.64 1.27
CA HIS A 541 -17.83 -19.40 0.68
C HIS A 541 -16.84 -18.70 -0.25
N GLY A 542 -15.58 -19.11 -0.26
CA GLY A 542 -14.47 -18.36 -0.82
C GLY A 542 -14.05 -17.18 0.05
N TRP A 543 -13.16 -16.35 -0.48
CA TRP A 543 -12.72 -15.11 0.14
C TRP A 543 -13.10 -13.92 -0.72
N ARG A 544 -13.39 -12.78 -0.08
CA ARG A 544 -13.75 -11.53 -0.76
C ARG A 544 -12.53 -10.77 -1.28
N ASN A 545 -11.35 -11.03 -0.73
CA ASN A 545 -10.12 -10.28 -1.01
C ASN A 545 -8.98 -11.27 -1.30
N SER A 546 -8.25 -11.08 -2.39
CA SER A 546 -7.09 -11.93 -2.70
C SER A 546 -5.93 -11.68 -1.74
N GLN A 547 -5.73 -10.44 -1.32
CA GLN A 547 -4.73 -10.03 -0.33
C GLN A 547 -5.43 -9.23 0.78
N ALA A 548 -5.06 -9.49 2.05
CA ALA A 548 -5.69 -8.84 3.20
C ALA A 548 -4.75 -7.92 4.00
N SER A 549 -3.50 -8.35 4.27
CA SER A 549 -2.61 -7.65 5.21
C SER A 549 -1.23 -7.35 4.63
N VAL A 550 -0.68 -6.18 4.98
CA VAL A 550 0.71 -5.77 4.71
C VAL A 550 1.22 -4.91 5.88
N LEU A 551 2.54 -4.80 6.05
CA LEU A 551 3.12 -3.86 7.01
C LEU A 551 3.73 -2.67 6.28
N ALA A 552 2.97 -1.58 6.18
CA ALA A 552 3.40 -0.35 5.54
C ALA A 552 4.33 0.48 6.46
N PRO A 553 5.15 1.40 5.91
CA PRO A 553 6.01 2.25 6.72
C PRO A 553 5.27 3.21 7.67
N THR A 554 4.04 3.59 7.34
CA THR A 554 3.19 4.53 8.10
C THR A 554 3.80 5.92 8.38
N GLY A 555 4.78 6.38 7.61
CA GLY A 555 5.57 7.61 7.88
C GLY A 555 4.83 8.96 7.94
N THR A 556 3.51 9.00 7.76
CA THR A 556 2.68 10.19 8.09
C THR A 556 1.55 9.81 9.04
N ILE A 557 0.80 8.75 8.73
CA ILE A 557 -0.35 8.34 9.56
C ILE A 557 0.08 7.82 10.94
N GLY A 558 1.29 7.26 11.09
CA GLY A 558 1.84 6.84 12.38
C GLY A 558 2.30 8.01 13.26
N LEU A 559 2.54 9.21 12.69
CA LEU A 559 2.78 10.45 13.44
C LEU A 559 1.46 11.19 13.74
N MET A 560 0.44 10.92 12.92
CA MET A 560 -0.92 11.42 13.12
C MET A 560 -1.62 10.66 14.22
N MET A 561 -1.42 9.34 14.33
CA MET A 561 -1.96 8.47 15.40
C MET A 561 -1.08 8.49 16.64
#